data_AF-A0A2S5ZXU2-F1
#
_entry.id   AF-A0A2S5ZXU2-F1
#
_cell.length_a   1.000
_cell.length_b   1.000
_cell.length_c   1.000
_cell.angle_alpha   90.00
_cell.angle_beta   90.00
_cell.angle_gamma   90.00
#
_symmetry.space_group_name_H-M   'P 1'
#
loop_
_entity.id
_entity.type
_entity.pdbx_description
1 polymer ?
#
loop_
_entity_poly.entity_id
_entity_poly.type
_entity_poly.pdbx_seq_one_letter_code
_entity_poly.pdbx_strand_id
1 'polypeptide(L)'
;MCLSERHFARVFRQEMGLTVAAYVEAARVESARRLLETSDFPLSRVARSAGLGSVETLHRAFLRRLGTNPGAYRRRFRTSA
;
A
#
# COMPACT_ATOMS: atom_id res chain seq x y z
N MET A 1 -19.09 -2.53 -20.53
CA MET A 1 -20.02 -2.20 -19.42
C MET A 1 -19.52 -0.91 -18.76
N CYS A 2 -20.23 0.19 -18.88
CA CYS A 2 -19.87 1.44 -18.19
C CYS A 2 -20.75 1.56 -16.93
N LEU A 3 -20.14 1.38 -15.75
CA LEU A 3 -20.82 1.53 -14.46
C LEU A 3 -20.61 2.96 -13.95
N SER A 4 -21.63 3.59 -13.37
CA SER A 4 -21.42 4.81 -12.59
C SER A 4 -20.57 4.51 -11.35
N GLU A 5 -19.78 5.48 -10.87
CA GLU A 5 -18.89 5.30 -9.73
C GLU A 5 -19.60 4.74 -8.49
N ARG A 6 -20.82 5.24 -8.21
CA ARG A 6 -21.63 4.79 -7.08
C ARG A 6 -22.08 3.33 -7.24
N HIS A 7 -22.44 2.93 -8.47
CA HIS A 7 -22.81 1.55 -8.75
C HIS A 7 -21.60 0.62 -8.59
N PHE A 8 -20.45 1.00 -9.17
CA PHE A 8 -19.21 0.26 -9.02
C PHE A 8 -18.80 0.11 -7.54
N ALA A 9 -18.79 1.19 -6.77
CA ALA A 9 -18.41 1.16 -5.36
C ALA A 9 -19.34 0.25 -4.53
N ARG A 10 -20.65 0.25 -4.82
CA ARG A 10 -21.63 -0.61 -4.15
C ARG A 10 -21.38 -2.09 -4.47
N VAL A 11 -21.28 -2.43 -5.75
CA VAL A 11 -21.05 -3.80 -6.20
C VAL A 11 -19.70 -4.30 -5.66
N PHE A 12 -18.64 -3.51 -5.78
CA PHE A 12 -17.32 -3.86 -5.25
C PHE A 12 -17.38 -4.17 -3.75
N ARG A 13 -18.07 -3.33 -2.96
CA ARG A 13 -18.22 -3.58 -1.53
C ARG A 13 -19.04 -4.83 -1.22
N GLN A 14 -20.08 -5.11 -2.01
CA GLN A 14 -20.88 -6.33 -1.85
C GLN A 14 -20.06 -7.59 -2.13
N GLU A 15 -19.22 -7.57 -3.17
CA GLU A 15 -18.39 -8.71 -3.56
C GLU A 15 -17.15 -8.88 -2.67
N MET A 16 -16.45 -7.79 -2.34
CA MET A 16 -15.14 -7.83 -1.66
C MET A 16 -15.24 -7.60 -0.14
N GLY A 17 -16.41 -7.22 0.37
CA GLY A 17 -16.64 -6.91 1.80
C GLY A 17 -15.96 -5.63 2.30
N LEU A 18 -15.22 -4.91 1.45
CA LEU A 18 -14.45 -3.72 1.80
C LEU A 18 -14.57 -2.62 0.74
N THR A 19 -14.26 -1.38 1.11
CA THR A 19 -14.36 -0.25 0.17
C THR A 19 -13.24 -0.31 -0.87
N VAL A 20 -13.50 0.22 -2.06
CA VAL A 20 -12.48 0.37 -3.11
C VAL A 20 -11.24 1.10 -2.58
N ALA A 21 -11.42 2.16 -1.79
CA ALA A 21 -10.31 2.89 -1.19
C ALA A 21 -9.45 2.01 -0.26
N ALA A 22 -10.08 1.19 0.58
CA ALA A 22 -9.37 0.26 1.44
C ALA A 22 -8.65 -0.84 0.63
N TYR A 23 -9.25 -1.31 -0.46
CA TYR A 23 -8.59 -2.26 -1.36
C TYR A 23 -7.34 -1.66 -2.00
N VAL A 24 -7.48 -0.48 -2.60
CA VAL A 24 -6.38 0.22 -3.26
C VAL A 24 -5.26 0.51 -2.28
N GLU A 25 -5.58 0.97 -1.07
CA GLU A 25 -4.57 1.19 -0.03
C GLU A 25 -3.82 -0.11 0.32
N ALA A 26 -4.53 -1.24 0.45
CA ALA A 26 -3.90 -2.54 0.71
C ALA A 26 -2.91 -2.91 -0.41
N ALA A 27 -3.35 -2.78 -1.67
CA ALA A 27 -2.53 -3.09 -2.84
C ALA A 27 -1.29 -2.18 -2.97
N ARG A 28 -1.42 -0.90 -2.58
CA ARG A 28 -0.31 0.05 -2.53
C ARG A 28 0.70 -0.33 -1.44
N VAL A 29 0.23 -0.68 -0.24
CA VAL A 29 1.12 -1.14 0.85
C VAL A 29 1.85 -2.41 0.43
N GLU A 30 1.17 -3.37 -0.18
CA GLU A 30 1.81 -4.61 -0.65
C GLU A 30 2.87 -4.35 -1.73
N SER A 31 2.59 -3.44 -2.66
CA SER A 31 3.59 -3.01 -3.66
C SER A 31 4.80 -2.34 -3.01
N ALA A 32 4.59 -1.51 -1.98
CA ALA A 32 5.68 -0.91 -1.22
C ALA A 32 6.50 -1.95 -0.44
N ARG A 33 5.86 -2.97 0.17
CA ARG A 33 6.57 -4.06 0.86
C ARG A 33 7.54 -4.77 -0.08
N ARG A 34 7.05 -5.19 -1.25
CA ARG A 34 7.87 -5.82 -2.29
C ARG A 34 9.07 -4.96 -2.67
N LEU A 35 8.87 -3.64 -2.89
CA LEU A 35 9.98 -2.73 -3.20
C LEU A 35 10.98 -2.57 -2.05
N LEU A 36 10.53 -2.57 -0.79
CA LEU A 36 11.41 -2.47 0.36
C LEU A 36 12.27 -3.74 0.54
N GLU A 37 11.72 -4.89 0.16
CA GLU A 37 12.36 -6.20 0.24
C GLU A 37 13.35 -6.43 -0.91
N THR A 38 13.00 -6.00 -2.13
CA THR A 38 13.78 -6.30 -3.34
C THR A 38 14.71 -5.19 -3.82
N SER A 39 14.65 -3.99 -3.20
CA SER A 39 15.44 -2.84 -3.66
C SER A 39 15.99 -1.96 -2.53
N ASP A 40 17.05 -1.22 -2.87
CA ASP A 40 17.68 -0.18 -2.06
C ASP A 40 17.09 1.22 -2.28
N PHE A 41 15.96 1.33 -2.97
CA PHE A 41 15.42 2.65 -3.30
C PHE A 41 15.15 3.50 -2.05
N PRO A 42 15.38 4.82 -2.12
CA PRO A 42 14.99 5.73 -1.04
C PRO A 42 13.48 5.68 -0.84
N LEU A 43 13.01 5.91 0.40
CA LEU A 43 11.58 5.83 0.74
C LEU A 43 10.70 6.75 -0.10
N SER A 44 11.23 7.88 -0.56
CA SER A 44 10.55 8.79 -1.49
C SER A 44 10.23 8.15 -2.84
N ARG A 45 11.19 7.40 -3.41
CA ARG A 45 10.97 6.63 -4.64
C ARG A 45 10.00 5.49 -4.39
N VAL A 46 10.15 4.75 -3.29
CA VAL A 46 9.23 3.65 -2.93
C VAL A 46 7.80 4.15 -2.81
N ALA A 47 7.56 5.27 -2.11
CA ALA A 47 6.24 5.85 -1.96
C ALA A 47 5.62 6.16 -3.33
N ARG A 48 6.35 6.88 -4.19
CA ARG A 48 5.86 7.24 -5.52
C ARG A 48 5.59 6.02 -6.41
N SER A 49 6.50 5.04 -6.42
CA SER A 49 6.32 3.80 -7.19
C SER A 49 5.16 2.94 -6.68
N ALA A 50 4.89 2.96 -5.38
CA ALA A 50 3.75 2.29 -4.77
C ALA A 50 2.44 3.08 -4.88
N GLY A 51 2.43 4.25 -5.54
CA GLY A 51 1.23 5.09 -5.68
C GLY A 51 0.82 5.82 -4.39
N LEU A 52 1.73 5.96 -3.44
CA LEU A 52 1.57 6.71 -2.19
C LEU A 52 2.23 8.07 -2.39
N GLY A 53 1.43 9.13 -2.50
CA GLY A 53 1.88 10.46 -2.97
C GLY A 53 3.02 11.12 -2.18
N SER A 54 3.32 10.63 -0.98
CA SER A 54 4.44 11.10 -0.15
C SER A 54 4.98 10.01 0.78
N VAL A 55 6.20 10.22 1.29
CA VAL A 55 6.80 9.37 2.33
C VAL A 55 5.94 9.35 3.59
N GLU A 56 5.33 10.48 3.96
CA GLU A 56 4.43 10.53 5.10
C GLU A 56 3.19 9.65 4.90
N THR A 57 2.62 9.64 3.70
CA THR A 57 1.50 8.75 3.34
C THR A 57 1.91 7.28 3.44
N LEU A 58 3.13 6.95 2.99
CA LEU A 58 3.70 5.62 3.13
C LEU A 58 3.84 5.21 4.60
N HIS A 59 4.38 6.08 5.46
CA HIS A 59 4.49 5.83 6.89
C HIS A 59 3.13 5.60 7.55
N ARG A 60 2.15 6.47 7.30
CA ARG A 60 0.79 6.33 7.85
C ARG A 60 0.12 5.03 7.40
N ALA A 61 0.26 4.66 6.12
CA ALA A 61 -0.31 3.43 5.59
C ALA A 61 0.35 2.18 6.21
N PHE A 62 1.68 2.18 6.36
CA PHE A 62 2.42 1.08 7.01
C PHE A 62 2.05 0.92 8.48
N LEU A 63 1.97 2.03 9.24
CA LEU A 63 1.55 1.97 10.64
C LEU A 63 0.14 1.42 10.78
N ARG A 64 -0.81 1.91 9.96
CA ARG A 64 -2.20 1.47 10.00
C ARG A 64 -2.40 0.00 9.61
N ARG A 65 -1.60 -0.52 8.68
CA ARG A 65 -1.77 -1.88 8.12
C ARG A 65 -0.88 -2.95 8.76
N LEU A 66 0.33 -2.58 9.16
CA LEU A 66 1.39 -3.51 9.60
C LEU A 66 1.92 -3.19 11.00
N GLY A 67 1.49 -2.07 11.61
CA GLY A 67 1.95 -1.67 12.95
C GLY A 67 3.43 -1.28 13.04
N THR A 68 4.09 -1.03 11.91
CA THR A 68 5.52 -0.69 11.87
C THR A 68 5.81 0.40 10.84
N ASN A 69 7.00 0.98 10.88
CA ASN A 69 7.43 1.95 9.87
C ASN A 69 8.21 1.26 8.71
N PRO A 70 8.22 1.85 7.50
CA PRO A 70 8.87 1.27 6.32
C PRO A 70 10.36 0.97 6.51
N GLY A 71 11.09 1.82 7.25
CA GLY A 71 12.52 1.66 7.48
C GLY A 71 12.84 0.48 8.41
N ALA A 72 12.08 0.34 9.50
CA ALA A 72 12.17 -0.79 10.40
C ALA A 72 11.75 -2.09 9.70
N TYR A 73 10.70 -2.04 8.89
CA TYR A 73 10.29 -3.14 8.02
C TYR A 73 11.44 -3.58 7.12
N ARG A 74 12.02 -2.66 6.31
CA ARG A 74 13.16 -2.97 5.43
C ARG A 74 14.30 -3.63 6.18
N ARG A 75 14.73 -3.08 7.33
CA ARG A 75 15.82 -3.67 8.12
C ARG A 75 15.51 -5.10 8.52
N ARG A 76 14.31 -5.35 9.07
CA ARG A 76 13.94 -6.69 9.54
C ARG A 76 13.93 -7.74 8.43
N PHE A 77 13.37 -7.41 7.27
CA PHE A 77 13.23 -8.37 6.17
C PHE A 77 14.50 -8.54 5.35
N ARG A 78 15.39 -7.53 5.30
CA ARG A 78 16.67 -7.64 4.59
C ARG A 78 17.81 -8.25 5.41
N THR A 79 17.72 -8.24 6.74
CA THR A 79 18.67 -9.01 7.59
C THR A 79 18.41 -10.53 7.52
N SER A 80 17.25 -10.95 7.00
CA SER A 80 16.90 -12.36 6.83
C SER A 80 17.19 -12.91 5.43
N ALA A 81 17.87 -12.14 4.57
CA ALA A 81 18.32 -12.53 3.23
C ALA A 81 19.85 -12.61 3.23
#